data_AF-A0A916XBM5-F1
#
_entry.id   AF-A0A916XBM5-F1
#
_cell.length_a   1.000
_cell.length_b   1.000
_cell.length_c   1.000
_cell.angle_alpha   90.00
_cell.angle_beta   90.00
_cell.angle_gamma   90.00
#
_symmetry.space_group_name_H-M   'P 1'
#
loop_
_entity.id
_entity.type
_entity.pdbx_description
1 polymer ?
#
loop_
_entity_poly.entity_id
_entity_poly.type
_entity_poly.pdbx_seq_one_letter_code
_entity_poly.pdbx_strand_id
1 'polypeptide(L)'
;MLPLMLAAQTSISGRVYDFENKVPLAQVEVRNLNNKQVSKSAGAGQFSITANQGDVLTFTLKGYHVDTLYLTSMRPIAVYLPNSSISLNEVKIQSAKLSPYLDVENINAGIPATKRIEGDGLDGKRNNDRAGGIVLNLGFDKMKAQREKEQRLTANEGVENDIRLNFNETTVGNITKLKGDDLKAFLSIYQPSVDRVKSDAPFNYTLYIAQAYQAWLKLPPSQRKVPKFK
;
A
#
# COMPACT_ATOMS: atom_id res chain seq x y z
N MET A 1 -1.02 -4.96 -74.18
CA MET A 1 -0.88 -5.52 -72.81
C MET A 1 -0.26 -4.45 -71.93
N LEU A 2 -0.94 -3.98 -70.88
CA LEU A 2 -0.35 -3.04 -69.93
C LEU A 2 0.66 -3.78 -69.03
N PRO A 3 1.80 -3.17 -68.69
CA PRO A 3 2.76 -3.77 -67.78
C PRO A 3 2.19 -3.73 -66.36
N LEU A 4 2.17 -4.89 -65.70
CA LEU A 4 1.85 -5.01 -64.28
C LEU A 4 3.10 -4.57 -63.48
N MET A 5 3.12 -3.34 -62.99
CA MET A 5 4.17 -2.90 -62.07
C MET A 5 3.95 -3.59 -60.71
N LEU A 6 4.74 -4.61 -60.41
CA LEU A 6 4.85 -5.18 -59.07
C LEU A 6 5.60 -4.19 -58.17
N ALA A 7 4.88 -3.40 -57.37
CA ALA A 7 5.46 -2.71 -56.24
C ALA A 7 5.84 -3.76 -55.18
N ALA A 8 7.14 -3.97 -54.96
CA ALA A 8 7.62 -4.83 -53.87
C ALA A 8 7.18 -4.22 -52.53
N GLN A 9 6.28 -4.90 -51.81
CA GLN A 9 5.86 -4.48 -50.48
C GLN A 9 7.05 -4.58 -49.53
N THR A 10 7.53 -3.43 -49.03
CA THR A 10 8.66 -3.41 -48.10
C THR A 10 8.20 -3.91 -46.75
N SER A 11 8.77 -5.01 -46.28
CA SER A 11 8.44 -5.62 -44.99
C SER A 11 9.64 -5.63 -44.08
N ILE A 12 9.39 -5.36 -42.80
CA ILE A 12 10.35 -5.49 -41.73
C ILE A 12 10.08 -6.80 -41.00
N SER A 13 11.15 -7.54 -40.72
CA SER A 13 11.10 -8.78 -39.96
C SER A 13 11.90 -8.64 -38.68
N GLY A 14 11.58 -9.45 -37.69
CA GLY A 14 12.27 -9.41 -36.42
C GLY A 14 11.85 -10.52 -35.50
N ARG A 15 12.33 -10.48 -34.27
CA ARG A 15 11.91 -11.37 -33.19
C ARG A 15 11.55 -10.60 -31.93
N VAL A 16 10.59 -11.12 -31.19
CA VAL A 16 10.18 -10.56 -29.91
C VAL A 16 10.54 -11.53 -28.79
N TYR A 17 11.08 -10.98 -27.71
CA TYR A 17 11.57 -11.70 -26.55
C TYR A 17 10.97 -11.12 -25.27
N ASP A 18 10.93 -11.94 -24.22
CA ASP A 18 10.72 -11.50 -22.85
C ASP A 18 11.96 -10.75 -22.35
N PHE A 19 11.77 -9.62 -21.67
CA PHE A 19 12.90 -8.81 -21.16
C PHE A 19 13.66 -9.52 -20.02
N GLU A 20 12.97 -10.24 -19.13
CA GLU A 20 13.60 -10.91 -17.99
C GLU A 20 14.27 -12.22 -18.42
N ASN A 21 13.50 -13.11 -19.05
CA ASN A 21 13.93 -14.49 -19.29
C ASN A 21 14.54 -14.68 -20.67
N LYS A 22 14.48 -13.67 -21.56
CA LYS A 22 14.97 -13.72 -22.95
C LYS A 22 14.35 -14.85 -23.78
N VAL A 23 13.18 -15.34 -23.36
CA VAL A 23 12.41 -16.38 -24.04
C VAL A 23 11.64 -15.75 -25.20
N PRO A 24 11.57 -16.38 -26.39
CA PRO A 24 10.78 -15.85 -27.51
C PRO A 24 9.29 -15.80 -27.17
N LEU A 25 8.64 -14.69 -27.54
CA LEU A 25 7.21 -14.46 -27.25
C LEU A 25 6.34 -14.65 -28.48
N ALA A 26 5.41 -15.59 -28.39
CA ALA A 26 4.40 -15.85 -29.41
C ALA A 26 3.15 -14.97 -29.21
N GLN A 27 2.36 -14.79 -30.28
CA GLN A 27 1.09 -14.05 -30.27
C GLN A 27 1.19 -12.56 -29.88
N VAL A 28 2.38 -11.97 -29.96
CA VAL A 28 2.56 -10.53 -29.80
C VAL A 28 1.90 -9.83 -30.98
N GLU A 29 0.95 -8.94 -30.71
CA GLU A 29 0.35 -8.07 -31.72
C GLU A 29 1.36 -6.97 -32.09
N VAL A 30 1.78 -6.96 -33.36
CA VAL A 30 2.64 -5.92 -33.94
C VAL A 30 1.76 -5.05 -34.81
N ARG A 31 1.62 -3.78 -34.44
CA ARG A 31 0.79 -2.81 -35.14
C ARG A 31 1.63 -1.66 -35.65
N ASN A 32 1.51 -1.33 -36.93
CA ASN A 32 2.06 -0.10 -37.46
C ASN A 32 1.02 1.03 -37.31
N LEU A 33 1.39 2.10 -36.61
CA LEU A 33 0.47 3.21 -36.33
C LEU A 33 0.22 4.09 -37.55
N ASN A 34 1.17 4.15 -38.49
CA ASN A 34 1.09 4.97 -39.69
C ASN A 34 0.16 4.36 -40.74
N ASN A 35 0.34 3.07 -41.07
CA ASN A 35 -0.41 2.39 -42.13
C ASN A 35 -1.55 1.48 -41.60
N LYS A 36 -1.73 1.40 -40.27
CA LYS A 36 -2.74 0.60 -39.56
C LYS A 36 -2.67 -0.91 -39.80
N GLN A 37 -1.58 -1.41 -40.39
CA GLN A 37 -1.39 -2.85 -40.53
C GLN A 37 -1.12 -3.50 -39.17
N VAL A 38 -1.58 -4.74 -39.05
CA VAL A 38 -1.43 -5.56 -37.85
C VAL A 38 -0.92 -6.93 -38.26
N SER A 39 0.05 -7.44 -37.53
CA SER A 39 0.62 -8.78 -37.66
C SER A 39 0.78 -9.40 -36.27
N LYS A 40 0.99 -10.71 -36.19
CA LYS A 40 1.22 -11.41 -34.94
C LYS A 40 2.53 -12.19 -34.99
N SER A 41 3.25 -12.25 -33.87
CA SER A 41 4.45 -13.07 -33.77
C SER A 41 4.10 -14.58 -33.74
N ALA A 42 4.95 -15.38 -34.40
CA ALA A 42 4.85 -16.83 -34.46
C ALA A 42 5.39 -17.50 -33.18
N GLY A 43 5.30 -18.83 -33.10
CA GLY A 43 5.70 -19.63 -31.93
C GLY A 43 7.14 -19.42 -31.46
N ALA A 44 8.09 -19.14 -32.37
CA ALA A 44 9.48 -18.85 -32.02
C ALA A 44 9.78 -17.34 -31.97
N GLY A 45 8.74 -16.51 -31.82
CA GLY A 45 8.82 -15.06 -31.63
C GLY A 45 9.04 -14.24 -32.90
N GLN A 46 9.11 -14.86 -34.08
CA GLN A 46 9.31 -14.15 -35.35
C GLN A 46 8.07 -13.36 -35.74
N PHE A 47 8.27 -12.15 -36.24
CA PHE A 47 7.21 -11.36 -36.87
C PHE A 47 7.68 -10.83 -38.23
N SER A 48 6.70 -10.54 -39.09
CA SER A 48 6.89 -9.81 -40.34
C SER A 48 5.69 -8.88 -40.54
N ILE A 49 5.97 -7.61 -40.83
CA ILE A 49 4.94 -6.58 -41.04
C ILE A 49 5.38 -5.64 -42.17
N THR A 50 4.44 -5.20 -43.02
CA THR A 50 4.73 -4.17 -44.02
C THR A 50 4.86 -2.81 -43.33
N ALA A 51 6.03 -2.21 -43.45
CA ALA A 51 6.35 -0.92 -42.83
C ALA A 51 7.47 -0.24 -43.61
N ASN A 52 7.51 1.09 -43.54
CA ASN A 52 8.55 1.90 -44.14
C ASN A 52 9.48 2.49 -43.06
N GLN A 53 10.67 2.90 -43.48
CA GLN A 53 11.56 3.69 -42.62
C GLN A 53 10.85 4.99 -42.20
N GLY A 54 10.85 5.28 -40.90
CA GLY A 54 10.12 6.40 -40.30
C GLY A 54 8.75 6.05 -39.73
N ASP A 55 8.25 4.83 -39.93
CA ASP A 55 7.01 4.38 -39.31
C ASP A 55 7.21 4.02 -37.82
N VAL A 56 6.11 4.09 -37.07
CA VAL A 56 6.07 3.69 -35.66
C VAL A 56 5.36 2.35 -35.53
N LEU A 57 6.05 1.38 -34.92
CA LEU A 57 5.50 0.07 -34.57
C LEU A 57 5.17 0.00 -33.08
N THR A 58 4.06 -0.62 -32.74
CA THR A 58 3.63 -0.89 -31.37
C THR A 58 3.51 -2.39 -31.17
N PHE A 59 4.06 -2.89 -30.07
CA PHE A 59 4.08 -4.30 -29.69
C PHE A 59 3.21 -4.49 -28.44
N THR A 60 2.17 -5.31 -28.54
CA THR A 60 1.21 -5.54 -27.46
C THR A 60 1.02 -7.03 -27.21
N LEU A 61 1.11 -7.44 -25.94
CA LEU A 61 0.82 -8.78 -25.49
C LEU A 61 0.15 -8.72 -24.11
N LYS A 62 -0.84 -9.59 -23.86
CA LYS A 62 -1.52 -9.64 -22.56
C LYS A 62 -0.53 -10.00 -21.46
N GLY A 63 -0.50 -9.21 -20.38
CA GLY A 63 0.43 -9.40 -19.27
C GLY A 63 1.84 -8.84 -19.52
N TYR A 64 2.02 -8.07 -20.60
CA TYR A 64 3.26 -7.34 -20.91
C TYR A 64 2.97 -5.84 -21.07
N HIS A 65 3.99 -5.02 -20.85
CA HIS A 65 3.89 -3.59 -21.14
C HIS A 65 3.94 -3.37 -22.65
N VAL A 66 3.09 -2.46 -23.13
CA VAL A 66 3.10 -2.05 -24.53
C VAL A 66 4.40 -1.30 -24.81
N ASP A 67 5.13 -1.73 -25.83
CA ASP A 67 6.36 -1.06 -26.28
C ASP A 67 6.16 -0.44 -27.66
N THR A 68 6.85 0.67 -27.92
CA THR A 68 6.73 1.44 -29.16
C THR A 68 8.10 1.70 -29.75
N LEU A 69 8.29 1.31 -31.01
CA LEU A 69 9.56 1.40 -31.73
C LEU A 69 9.42 2.30 -32.96
N TYR A 70 10.30 3.29 -33.05
CA TYR A 70 10.47 4.10 -34.26
C TYR A 70 11.46 3.43 -35.22
N LEU A 71 11.03 3.15 -36.46
CA LEU A 71 11.86 2.45 -37.44
C LEU A 71 12.88 3.39 -38.08
N THR A 72 14.15 3.27 -37.66
CA THR A 72 15.26 4.04 -38.24
C THR A 72 15.93 3.35 -39.44
N SER A 73 15.77 2.03 -39.59
CA SER A 73 16.32 1.25 -40.70
C SER A 73 15.51 -0.01 -40.96
N MET A 74 15.64 -0.59 -42.15
CA MET A 74 14.94 -1.82 -42.56
C MET A 74 15.68 -3.12 -42.21
N ARG A 75 16.56 -3.09 -41.19
CA ARG A 75 17.33 -4.27 -40.76
C ARG A 75 16.52 -5.10 -39.76
N PRO A 76 16.70 -6.43 -39.71
CA PRO A 76 16.00 -7.24 -38.73
C PRO A 76 16.23 -6.79 -37.29
N ILE A 77 15.15 -6.67 -36.52
CA ILE A 77 15.17 -6.13 -35.15
C ILE A 77 14.83 -7.21 -34.12
N ALA A 78 15.43 -7.09 -32.94
CA ALA A 78 15.06 -7.85 -31.76
C ALA A 78 14.40 -6.89 -30.75
N VAL A 79 13.17 -7.21 -30.35
CA VAL A 79 12.37 -6.40 -29.42
C VAL A 79 12.22 -7.17 -28.12
N TYR A 80 12.34 -6.47 -26.98
CA TYR A 80 12.23 -7.06 -25.65
C TYR A 80 11.05 -6.44 -24.92
N LEU A 81 9.99 -7.22 -24.70
CA LEU A 81 8.80 -6.77 -23.98
C LEU A 81 9.01 -6.99 -22.47
N PRO A 82 8.91 -5.95 -21.63
CA PRO A 82 8.89 -6.11 -20.20
C PRO A 82 7.58 -6.76 -19.77
N ASN A 83 7.66 -7.75 -18.87
CA ASN A 83 6.45 -8.29 -18.26
C ASN A 83 5.70 -7.16 -17.55
N SER A 84 4.37 -7.19 -17.60
CA SER A 84 3.50 -6.36 -16.77
C SER A 84 3.01 -7.25 -15.63
N SER A 85 3.98 -7.81 -14.89
CA SER A 85 3.66 -8.22 -13.54
C SER A 85 3.30 -6.93 -12.82
N ILE A 86 2.07 -6.84 -12.32
CA ILE A 86 1.74 -5.88 -11.29
C ILE A 86 2.61 -6.31 -10.11
N SER A 87 3.86 -5.86 -10.09
CA SER A 87 4.64 -5.79 -8.89
C SER A 87 3.90 -4.75 -8.09
N LEU A 88 2.85 -5.21 -7.38
CA LEU A 88 2.30 -4.46 -6.27
C LEU A 88 3.54 -4.11 -5.50
N ASN A 89 3.93 -2.83 -5.50
CA ASN A 89 4.91 -2.36 -4.56
C ASN A 89 4.39 -2.91 -3.25
N GLU A 90 5.09 -3.91 -2.71
CA GLU A 90 4.87 -4.33 -1.35
C GLU A 90 4.91 -2.99 -0.65
N VAL A 91 3.75 -2.57 -0.16
CA VAL A 91 3.72 -1.50 0.80
C VAL A 91 4.56 -2.15 1.87
N LYS A 92 5.85 -1.82 1.90
CA LYS A 92 6.59 -1.77 3.12
C LYS A 92 5.72 -0.84 3.92
N ILE A 93 4.74 -1.43 4.61
CA ILE A 93 4.32 -0.99 5.89
C ILE A 93 5.68 -1.03 6.58
N GLN A 94 6.41 0.09 6.51
CA GLN A 94 7.42 0.39 7.48
C GLN A 94 6.56 0.34 8.71
N SER A 95 6.52 -0.85 9.32
CA SER A 95 5.61 -1.23 10.38
C SER A 95 5.64 -0.04 11.29
N ALA A 96 4.56 0.74 11.29
CA ALA A 96 4.58 2.11 11.79
C ALA A 96 5.26 2.04 13.14
N LYS A 97 6.50 2.53 13.18
CA LYS A 97 7.58 2.10 14.09
C LYS A 97 6.97 1.48 15.32
N LEU A 98 6.77 0.15 15.30
CA LEU A 98 5.92 -0.50 16.29
C LEU A 98 6.47 -0.06 17.63
N SER A 99 5.71 0.76 18.35
CA SER A 99 6.22 1.29 19.61
C SER A 99 6.64 0.07 20.43
N PRO A 100 7.80 0.08 21.12
CA PRO A 100 8.27 -1.08 21.88
C PRO A 100 7.29 -1.55 22.98
N TYR A 101 6.13 -0.90 23.10
CA TYR A 101 5.05 -1.16 24.03
C TYR A 101 3.88 -1.97 23.42
N LEU A 102 3.89 -2.26 22.12
CA LEU A 102 2.94 -3.22 21.54
C LEU A 102 3.55 -4.62 21.55
N ASP A 103 3.23 -5.38 22.60
CA ASP A 103 3.49 -6.82 22.71
C ASP A 103 2.85 -7.57 21.52
N VAL A 104 3.63 -7.86 20.48
CA VAL A 104 3.23 -8.62 19.29
C VAL A 104 3.11 -10.13 19.52
N GLU A 105 3.22 -10.59 20.76
CA GLU A 105 3.12 -12.01 21.09
C GLU A 105 1.71 -12.61 20.88
N ASN A 106 0.69 -11.77 20.65
CA ASN A 106 -0.71 -12.20 20.62
C ASN A 106 -1.46 -11.94 19.30
N ILE A 107 -0.79 -11.89 18.15
CA ILE A 107 -1.49 -11.77 16.85
C ILE A 107 -2.22 -13.08 16.45
N ASN A 108 -1.81 -14.23 17.00
CA ASN A 108 -2.48 -15.53 16.80
C ASN A 108 -3.44 -15.93 17.95
N ALA A 109 -3.67 -15.07 18.94
CA ALA A 109 -4.60 -15.35 20.04
C ALA A 109 -6.05 -15.07 19.62
N GLY A 110 -6.50 -15.73 18.53
CA GLY A 110 -7.87 -15.69 18.01
C GLY A 110 -8.90 -16.41 18.88
N ILE A 111 -8.64 -16.55 20.17
CA ILE A 111 -9.59 -17.02 21.18
C ILE A 111 -9.25 -16.19 22.41
N PRO A 112 -10.11 -15.27 22.89
CA PRO A 112 -9.93 -14.80 24.25
C PRO A 112 -9.96 -16.07 25.09
N ALA A 113 -8.83 -16.45 25.69
CA ALA A 113 -8.80 -17.52 26.65
C ALA A 113 -9.85 -17.09 27.68
N THR A 114 -11.05 -17.66 27.58
CA THR A 114 -12.01 -17.65 28.65
C THR A 114 -11.30 -18.46 29.70
N LYS A 115 -10.43 -17.80 30.47
CA LYS A 115 -9.86 -18.36 31.66
C LYS A 115 -11.08 -18.51 32.54
N ARG A 116 -11.69 -19.70 32.42
CA ARG A 116 -12.68 -20.17 33.36
C ARG A 116 -12.06 -19.88 34.71
N ILE A 117 -12.88 -19.44 35.65
CA ILE A 117 -12.44 -19.28 37.03
C ILE A 117 -12.07 -20.69 37.47
N GLU A 118 -10.82 -21.06 37.22
CA GLU A 118 -10.21 -22.33 37.53
C GLU A 118 -10.11 -22.30 39.05
N GLY A 119 -10.98 -23.05 39.71
CA GLY A 119 -10.73 -23.47 41.08
C GLY A 119 -9.41 -24.24 41.04
N ASP A 120 -8.36 -23.56 41.46
CA ASP A 120 -6.99 -24.07 41.46
C ASP A 120 -6.95 -25.43 42.19
N GLY A 121 -6.60 -26.48 41.45
CA GLY A 121 -6.39 -27.83 41.98
C GLY A 121 -7.26 -28.97 41.44
N LEU A 122 -8.16 -28.74 40.46
CA LEU A 122 -9.05 -29.79 39.93
C LEU A 122 -8.75 -30.26 38.49
N ASP A 123 -7.79 -29.66 37.79
CA ASP A 123 -7.41 -30.17 36.47
C ASP A 123 -6.72 -31.53 36.58
N GLY A 124 -7.40 -32.56 36.05
CA GLY A 124 -6.90 -33.92 35.94
C GLY A 124 -7.11 -34.83 37.16
N LYS A 125 -7.75 -34.36 38.23
CA LYS A 125 -7.96 -35.15 39.46
C LYS A 125 -9.25 -35.97 39.40
N ARG A 126 -9.13 -37.29 39.58
CA ARG A 126 -10.27 -38.23 39.60
C ARG A 126 -11.01 -38.11 40.93
N ASN A 127 -12.27 -38.55 41.00
CA ASN A 127 -13.19 -38.46 42.17
C ASN A 127 -12.65 -39.00 43.52
N ASN A 128 -11.42 -39.49 43.62
CA ASN A 128 -10.80 -40.02 44.83
C ASN A 128 -9.68 -39.12 45.41
N ASP A 129 -9.34 -38.01 44.75
CA ASP A 129 -8.34 -37.09 45.29
C ASP A 129 -8.99 -36.19 46.34
N ARG A 130 -8.43 -36.17 47.56
CA ARG A 130 -8.85 -35.34 48.69
C ARG A 130 -8.61 -33.85 48.38
N ALA A 131 -9.41 -33.28 47.48
CA ALA A 131 -9.41 -31.87 47.11
C ALA A 131 -10.38 -31.11 48.03
N GLY A 132 -9.98 -30.95 49.28
CA GLY A 132 -10.65 -30.08 50.25
C GLY A 132 -9.69 -29.00 50.69
N GLY A 133 -9.63 -27.89 49.95
CA GLY A 133 -8.86 -26.70 50.29
C GLY A 133 -9.64 -25.45 49.95
N ILE A 134 -9.80 -24.54 50.91
CA ILE A 134 -10.44 -23.25 50.70
C ILE A 134 -9.43 -22.34 49.99
N VAL A 135 -9.71 -21.95 48.75
CA VAL A 135 -8.87 -20.98 48.03
C VAL A 135 -9.32 -19.57 48.45
N LEU A 136 -8.49 -18.89 49.22
CA LEU A 136 -8.74 -17.51 49.66
C LEU A 136 -8.23 -16.54 48.58
N ASN A 137 -9.15 -15.89 47.86
CA ASN A 137 -8.80 -14.83 46.91
C ASN A 137 -8.49 -13.52 47.66
N LEU A 138 -7.24 -13.35 48.10
CA LEU A 138 -6.76 -12.24 48.95
C LEU A 138 -6.54 -10.91 48.19
N GLY A 139 -7.52 -10.46 47.41
CA GLY A 139 -7.48 -9.14 46.73
C GLY A 139 -6.83 -9.11 45.35
N PHE A 140 -6.58 -10.27 44.74
CA PHE A 140 -6.03 -10.38 43.38
C PHE A 140 -6.95 -9.79 42.31
N ASP A 141 -8.26 -9.73 42.56
CA ASP A 141 -9.24 -9.14 41.64
C ASP A 141 -9.06 -7.60 41.50
N LYS A 142 -8.77 -6.91 42.60
CA LYS A 142 -8.43 -5.47 42.58
C LYS A 142 -7.12 -5.22 41.84
N MET A 143 -6.13 -6.09 42.03
CA MET A 143 -4.85 -6.01 41.29
C MET A 143 -5.05 -6.29 39.79
N LYS A 144 -5.96 -7.20 39.42
CA LYS A 144 -6.27 -7.49 38.02
C LYS A 144 -6.90 -6.27 37.34
N ALA A 145 -7.92 -5.67 37.94
CA ALA A 145 -8.55 -4.44 37.42
C ALA A 145 -7.54 -3.29 37.31
N GLN A 146 -6.61 -3.18 38.26
CA GLN A 146 -5.53 -2.20 38.21
C GLN A 146 -4.58 -2.45 37.04
N ARG A 147 -4.13 -3.70 36.83
CA ARG A 147 -3.29 -4.06 35.67
C ARG A 147 -3.97 -3.81 34.34
N GLU A 148 -5.25 -4.16 34.22
CA GLU A 148 -6.04 -3.90 33.01
C GLU A 148 -6.14 -2.38 32.74
N LYS A 149 -6.34 -1.58 33.78
CA LYS A 149 -6.32 -0.12 33.66
C LYS A 149 -4.95 0.40 33.24
N GLU A 150 -3.88 -0.08 33.87
CA GLU A 150 -2.48 0.29 33.54
C GLU A 150 -2.16 -0.05 32.08
N GLN A 151 -2.50 -1.26 31.62
CA GLN A 151 -2.30 -1.66 30.22
C GLN A 151 -3.07 -0.77 29.24
N ARG A 152 -4.32 -0.41 29.57
CA ARG A 152 -5.11 0.51 28.74
C ARG A 152 -4.50 1.90 28.67
N LEU A 153 -3.94 2.39 29.78
CA LEU A 153 -3.25 3.67 29.83
C LEU A 153 -1.97 3.63 28.98
N THR A 154 -1.11 2.63 29.17
CA THR A 154 0.12 2.45 28.37
C THR A 154 -0.18 2.35 26.88
N ALA A 155 -1.24 1.62 26.50
CA ALA A 155 -1.65 1.50 25.10
C ALA A 155 -2.20 2.81 24.53
N ASN A 156 -2.83 3.66 25.34
CA ASN A 156 -3.25 4.99 24.93
C ASN A 156 -2.04 5.93 24.79
N GLU A 157 -1.13 5.92 25.76
CA GLU A 157 0.11 6.72 25.74
C GLU A 157 0.96 6.45 24.50
N GLY A 158 1.07 5.18 24.07
CA GLY A 158 1.75 4.82 22.83
C GLY A 158 1.14 5.51 21.60
N VAL A 159 -0.19 5.49 21.47
CA VAL A 159 -0.91 6.13 20.36
C VAL A 159 -0.82 7.66 20.45
N GLU A 160 -0.88 8.25 21.64
CA GLU A 160 -0.68 9.68 21.84
C GLU A 160 0.71 10.13 21.40
N ASN A 161 1.74 9.34 21.73
CA ASN A 161 3.10 9.61 21.30
C ASN A 161 3.21 9.52 19.76
N ASP A 162 2.59 8.52 19.14
CA ASP A 162 2.55 8.41 17.67
C ASP A 162 1.86 9.61 17.01
N ILE A 163 0.75 10.09 17.60
CA ILE A 163 0.07 11.31 17.15
C ILE A 163 1.02 12.51 17.28
N ARG A 164 1.71 12.66 18.42
CA ARG A 164 2.63 13.78 18.65
C ARG A 164 3.80 13.81 17.68
N LEU A 165 4.33 12.64 17.30
CA LEU A 165 5.45 12.53 16.35
C LEU A 165 5.01 12.88 14.93
N ASN A 166 3.84 12.41 14.50
CA ASN A 166 3.35 12.59 13.13
C ASN A 166 2.65 13.95 12.93
N PHE A 167 1.90 14.41 13.92
CA PHE A 167 1.11 15.65 13.92
C PHE A 167 1.85 16.77 14.65
N ASN A 168 3.03 17.12 14.16
CA ASN A 168 3.86 18.19 14.71
C ASN A 168 3.83 19.46 13.81
N GLU A 169 4.30 20.59 14.35
CA GLU A 169 4.36 21.87 13.63
C GLU A 169 5.12 21.78 12.30
N THR A 170 6.23 21.04 12.27
CA THR A 170 7.06 20.87 11.07
C THR A 170 6.35 20.09 9.98
N THR A 171 5.73 18.94 10.31
CA THR A 171 5.04 18.06 9.36
C THR A 171 3.80 18.74 8.81
N VAL A 172 2.98 19.32 9.68
CA VAL A 172 1.75 20.01 9.27
C VAL A 172 2.09 21.28 8.49
N GLY A 173 3.10 22.04 8.91
CA GLY A 173 3.57 23.24 8.18
C GLY A 173 4.11 22.92 6.80
N ASN A 174 4.83 21.79 6.64
CA ASN A 174 5.33 21.36 5.33
C ASN A 174 4.20 21.03 4.34
N ILE A 175 3.12 20.42 4.82
CA ILE A 175 1.97 20.00 4.00
C ILE A 175 1.05 21.18 3.69
N THR A 176 0.63 21.93 4.71
CA THR A 176 -0.41 22.96 4.59
C THR A 176 0.12 24.34 4.23
N LYS A 177 1.44 24.56 4.36
CA LYS A 177 2.12 25.87 4.22
C LYS A 177 1.63 26.94 5.22
N LEU A 178 0.85 26.56 6.22
CA LEU A 178 0.45 27.44 7.33
C LEU A 178 1.66 27.81 8.19
N LYS A 179 1.68 29.03 8.74
CA LYS A 179 2.78 29.55 9.56
C LYS A 179 2.25 30.32 10.76
N GLY A 180 3.04 30.37 11.84
CA GLY A 180 2.77 31.21 13.00
C GLY A 180 1.53 30.78 13.78
N ASP A 181 0.69 31.75 14.13
CA ASP A 181 -0.47 31.54 15.02
C ASP A 181 -1.56 30.67 14.39
N ASP A 182 -1.73 30.73 13.06
CA ASP A 182 -2.68 29.91 12.32
C ASP A 182 -2.31 28.42 12.37
N LEU A 183 -1.00 28.10 12.37
CA LEU A 183 -0.52 26.74 12.50
C LEU A 183 -0.82 26.19 13.91
N LYS A 184 -0.59 26.99 14.95
CA LYS A 184 -0.87 26.60 16.33
C LYS A 184 -2.36 26.39 16.57
N ALA A 185 -3.19 27.27 16.01
CA ALA A 185 -4.65 27.13 16.08
C ALA A 185 -5.13 25.88 15.35
N PHE A 186 -4.59 25.61 14.16
CA PHE A 186 -4.88 24.39 13.40
C PHE A 186 -4.53 23.12 14.18
N LEU A 187 -3.34 23.09 14.80
CA LEU A 187 -2.92 21.95 15.61
C LEU A 187 -3.88 21.71 16.79
N SER A 188 -4.27 22.76 17.50
CA SER A 188 -5.18 22.63 18.65
C SER A 188 -6.58 22.17 18.26
N ILE A 189 -7.07 22.55 17.07
CA ILE A 189 -8.46 22.28 16.65
C ILE A 189 -8.58 20.93 15.95
N TYR A 190 -7.60 20.53 15.16
CA TYR A 190 -7.66 19.32 14.33
C TYR A 190 -6.78 18.17 14.83
N GLN A 191 -6.25 18.25 16.05
CA GLN A 191 -5.52 17.12 16.64
C GLN A 191 -6.41 15.87 16.68
N PRO A 192 -6.00 14.74 16.06
CA PRO A 192 -6.79 13.52 16.07
C PRO A 192 -6.81 12.93 17.49
N SER A 193 -7.98 12.44 17.91
CA SER A 193 -8.15 11.71 19.17
C SER A 193 -7.62 10.28 19.06
N VAL A 194 -7.16 9.69 20.17
CA VAL A 194 -6.68 8.30 20.25
C VAL A 194 -7.67 7.28 19.67
N ASP A 195 -8.97 7.46 19.91
CA ASP A 195 -10.01 6.55 19.43
C ASP A 195 -10.13 6.55 17.90
N ARG A 196 -9.92 7.71 17.28
CA ARG A 196 -9.99 7.88 15.82
C ARG A 196 -8.81 7.22 15.12
N VAL A 197 -7.62 7.31 15.72
CA VAL A 197 -6.43 6.65 15.20
C VAL A 197 -6.55 5.12 15.33
N LYS A 198 -7.18 4.65 16.41
CA LYS A 198 -7.43 3.22 16.64
C LYS A 198 -8.50 2.64 15.71
N SER A 199 -9.53 3.40 15.34
CA SER A 199 -10.61 2.91 14.47
C SER A 199 -10.18 2.71 13.01
N ASP A 200 -9.33 3.59 12.51
CA ASP A 200 -8.99 3.69 11.08
C ASP A 200 -7.62 3.06 10.77
N ALA A 201 -7.22 1.99 11.46
CA ALA A 201 -5.91 1.35 11.26
C ALA A 201 -5.81 0.66 9.87
N PRO A 202 -4.80 0.98 9.03
CA PRO A 202 -3.69 1.92 9.24
C PRO A 202 -4.10 3.39 9.03
N PHE A 203 -3.89 4.23 10.05
CA PHE A 203 -4.28 5.63 10.01
C PHE A 203 -3.32 6.45 9.12
N ASN A 204 -3.85 7.04 8.04
CA ASN A 204 -3.07 7.89 7.14
C ASN A 204 -3.09 9.36 7.59
N TYR A 205 -2.07 9.75 8.35
CA TYR A 205 -1.91 11.12 8.85
C TYR A 205 -1.89 12.17 7.73
N THR A 206 -1.27 11.89 6.58
CA THR A 206 -1.17 12.84 5.46
C THR A 206 -2.54 13.15 4.86
N LEU A 207 -3.35 12.11 4.62
CA LEU A 207 -4.70 12.27 4.09
C LEU A 207 -5.58 13.04 5.08
N TYR A 208 -5.49 12.70 6.36
CA TYR A 208 -6.23 13.38 7.43
C TYR A 208 -5.88 14.87 7.50
N ILE A 209 -4.58 15.22 7.46
CA ILE A 209 -4.12 16.62 7.46
C ILE A 209 -4.69 17.38 6.26
N ALA A 210 -4.71 16.77 5.07
CA ALA A 210 -5.27 17.40 3.87
C ALA A 210 -6.78 17.67 3.99
N GLN A 211 -7.55 16.72 4.52
CA GLN A 211 -8.98 16.88 4.76
C GLN A 211 -9.27 17.94 5.83
N ALA A 212 -8.51 17.90 6.94
CA ALA A 212 -8.59 18.89 8.01
C ALA A 212 -8.26 20.30 7.48
N TYR A 213 -7.28 20.44 6.60
CA TYR A 213 -6.94 21.71 5.97
C TYR A 213 -8.06 22.25 5.06
N GLN A 214 -8.73 21.38 4.30
CA GLN A 214 -9.91 21.80 3.53
C GLN A 214 -11.06 22.24 4.44
N ALA A 215 -11.27 21.57 5.57
CA ALA A 215 -12.23 21.99 6.57
C ALA A 215 -11.86 23.34 7.19
N TRP A 216 -10.57 23.57 7.46
CA TRP A 216 -10.05 24.84 8.00
C TRP A 216 -10.33 26.02 7.08
N LEU A 217 -10.15 25.85 5.77
CA LEU A 217 -10.43 26.89 4.78
C LEU A 217 -11.92 27.29 4.73
N LYS A 218 -12.82 26.36 5.05
CA LYS A 218 -14.28 26.59 5.07
C LYS A 218 -14.74 27.33 6.33
N LEU A 219 -13.94 27.35 7.40
CA LEU A 219 -14.30 28.05 8.64
C LEU A 219 -14.10 29.57 8.50
N PRO A 220 -14.98 30.40 9.08
CA PRO A 220 -14.83 31.86 9.07
C PRO A 220 -13.60 32.29 9.90
N PRO A 221 -12.94 33.42 9.56
CA PRO A 221 -11.71 33.89 10.22
C PRO A 221 -11.82 34.10 11.74
N SER A 222 -13.03 34.30 12.24
CA SER A 222 -13.33 34.49 13.67
C SER A 222 -13.09 33.24 14.52
N GLN A 223 -13.22 32.05 13.94
CA GLN A 223 -13.03 30.76 14.63
C GLN A 223 -11.62 30.20 14.51
N ARG A 224 -10.73 30.88 13.75
CA ARG A 224 -9.35 30.45 13.50
C ARG A 224 -8.36 30.88 14.58
N LYS A 225 -8.84 31.44 15.70
CA LYS A 225 -7.98 31.96 16.78
C LYS A 225 -7.79 30.91 17.87
N VAL A 226 -6.54 30.72 18.31
CA VAL A 226 -6.23 29.99 19.54
C VAL A 226 -7.01 30.60 20.71
N PRO A 227 -7.71 29.80 21.54
CA PRO A 227 -8.32 30.31 22.75
C PRO A 227 -7.21 30.89 23.64
N LYS A 228 -7.33 32.16 24.02
CA LYS A 228 -6.46 32.77 25.02
C LYS A 228 -6.78 32.09 26.35
N PHE A 229 -5.91 31.19 26.80
CA PHE A 229 -5.94 30.73 28.19
C PHE A 229 -5.66 31.95 29.07
N LYS A 230 -6.64 32.28 29.93
CA LYS A 230 -6.54 33.33 30.94
C LYS A 230 -6.02 32.72 32.24
#